data_AF-A0A6M2DHL0-F1
#
_entry.id   AF-A0A6M2DHL0-F1
#
_cell.length_a   1.000
_cell.length_b   1.000
_cell.length_c   1.000
_cell.angle_alpha   90.00
_cell.angle_beta   90.00
_cell.angle_gamma   90.00
#
_symmetry.space_group_name_H-M   'P 1'
#
loop_
_entity.id
_entity.type
_entity.pdbx_description
1 polymer ?
#
loop_
_entity_poly.entity_id
_entity_poly.type
_entity_poly.pdbx_seq_one_letter_code
_entity_poly.pdbx_strand_id
1 'polypeptide(L)'
;MDNCEIRLTQTKGRALFATRNIKENENIFEEIPIVSCQFSWNKAYSYKACDFCMSPLETAEENARRLTGDESIKLPINSLCSVCPDQHVKCFQCGEMFCSQICLEKANELYHTYICIPPNNKHPFKILEETWKNMHYPPETCSINLLVRIIALIKSSSNKESLIQDLNNFASSLQDRQNRVAHKMLGDHFVQQLESLYLLFLNAVDNDRTDLEQFLNPEGFRSLFAIIGTNAQGIGTSSFATWVKSVEELHLADKENEELDKMIDEIYEKMDGNVGMFLNCEGSGLYKLQSTINHSCCPNAQVTFPFNNHKLVLQAITDINEGEEICISYLDECALNSSRHTRQKILSENYVFICTCSKCEQQAGDPDITSEDESDES
;
A
#
# COMPACT_ATOMS: atom_id res chain seq x y z
N MET A 1 -0.81 -22.50 8.33
CA MET A 1 0.31 -21.65 8.78
C MET A 1 0.49 -21.95 10.26
N ASP A 2 1.71 -21.84 10.79
CA ASP A 2 2.00 -22.36 12.13
C ASP A 2 1.38 -21.51 13.25
N ASN A 3 1.21 -20.20 13.00
CA ASN A 3 0.77 -19.22 14.02
C ASN A 3 -0.67 -18.73 13.84
N CYS A 4 -1.28 -18.95 12.67
CA CYS A 4 -2.61 -18.45 12.38
C CYS A 4 -3.38 -19.30 11.37
N GLU A 5 -4.70 -19.17 11.38
CA GLU A 5 -5.60 -19.80 10.42
C GLU A 5 -6.76 -18.88 10.02
N ILE A 6 -7.28 -19.08 8.82
CA ILE A 6 -8.45 -18.35 8.32
C ILE A 6 -9.70 -19.12 8.75
N ARG A 7 -10.64 -18.44 9.41
CA ARG A 7 -11.98 -18.97 9.74
C ARG A 7 -13.07 -18.13 9.09
N LEU A 8 -14.20 -18.77 8.77
CA LEU A 8 -15.41 -18.07 8.35
C LEU A 8 -16.23 -17.69 9.59
N THR A 9 -16.58 -16.42 9.70
CA THR A 9 -17.41 -15.86 10.76
C THR A 9 -18.79 -15.51 10.22
N GLN A 10 -19.81 -15.53 11.09
CA GLN A 10 -21.18 -15.22 10.68
C GLN A 10 -21.38 -13.76 10.26
N THR A 11 -20.61 -12.84 10.83
CA THR A 11 -20.83 -11.39 10.70
C THR A 11 -19.74 -10.65 9.95
N LYS A 12 -18.49 -11.12 9.98
CA LYS A 12 -17.33 -10.45 9.36
C LYS A 12 -16.81 -11.17 8.11
N GLY A 13 -17.41 -12.31 7.72
CA GLY A 13 -16.88 -13.13 6.64
C GLY A 13 -15.58 -13.82 7.05
N ARG A 14 -14.55 -13.78 6.21
CA ARG A 14 -13.23 -14.35 6.53
C ARG A 14 -12.55 -13.54 7.64
N ALA A 15 -11.92 -14.23 8.57
CA ALA A 15 -11.18 -13.63 9.67
C ALA A 15 -9.95 -14.48 10.00
N LEU A 16 -8.90 -13.84 10.49
CA LEU A 16 -7.67 -14.50 10.90
C LEU A 16 -7.70 -14.78 12.41
N PHE A 17 -7.36 -15.99 12.82
CA PHE A 17 -7.31 -16.40 14.22
C PHE A 17 -5.96 -17.00 14.57
N ALA A 18 -5.50 -16.77 15.80
CA ALA A 18 -4.27 -17.37 16.31
C ALA A 18 -4.45 -18.89 16.55
N THR A 19 -3.47 -19.70 16.13
CA THR A 19 -3.46 -21.17 16.35
C THR A 19 -2.66 -21.57 17.59
N ARG A 20 -2.05 -20.60 18.27
CA ARG A 20 -1.33 -20.74 19.54
C ARG A 20 -1.29 -19.38 20.24
N ASN A 21 -0.76 -19.35 21.46
CA ASN A 21 -0.41 -18.09 22.11
C ASN A 21 0.75 -17.40 21.35
N ILE A 22 0.61 -16.11 21.11
CA ILE A 22 1.59 -15.24 20.44
C ILE A 22 1.92 -14.10 21.41
N LYS A 23 3.21 -13.80 21.57
CA LYS A 23 3.65 -12.74 22.48
C LYS A 23 3.69 -11.38 21.79
N GLU A 24 3.53 -10.33 22.59
CA GLU A 24 3.78 -8.96 22.15
C GLU A 24 5.14 -8.86 21.43
N ASN A 25 5.18 -8.11 20.33
CA ASN A 25 6.31 -7.93 19.41
C ASN A 25 6.72 -9.17 18.60
N GLU A 26 6.03 -10.31 18.75
CA GLU A 26 6.30 -11.51 17.96
C GLU A 26 5.75 -11.36 16.54
N ASN A 27 6.55 -11.78 15.55
CA ASN A 27 6.13 -11.83 14.15
C ASN A 27 5.17 -13.00 13.92
N ILE A 28 3.96 -12.70 13.46
CA ILE A 28 2.90 -13.69 13.20
C ILE A 28 3.17 -14.38 11.87
N PHE A 29 3.35 -13.61 10.79
CA PHE A 29 3.74 -14.11 9.47
C PHE A 29 4.39 -13.00 8.62
N GLU A 30 5.03 -13.42 7.54
CA GLU A 30 5.53 -12.56 6.47
C GLU A 30 4.83 -12.88 5.16
N GLU A 31 4.57 -11.86 4.32
CA GLU A 31 3.89 -12.04 3.04
C GLU A 31 4.47 -11.12 1.96
N ILE A 32 4.61 -11.64 0.75
CA ILE A 32 4.93 -10.86 -0.46
C ILE A 32 3.61 -10.71 -1.24
N PRO A 33 3.31 -9.52 -1.80
CA PRO A 33 2.05 -9.31 -2.49
C PRO A 33 1.99 -10.10 -3.79
N ILE A 34 0.76 -10.46 -4.20
CA ILE A 34 0.48 -11.00 -5.54
C ILE A 34 0.91 -9.99 -6.60
N VAL A 35 0.64 -8.71 -6.34
CA VAL A 35 0.96 -7.58 -7.19
C VAL A 35 1.16 -6.35 -6.31
N SER A 36 2.14 -5.53 -6.64
CA SER A 36 2.35 -4.21 -6.05
C SER A 36 2.81 -3.23 -7.11
N CYS A 37 2.62 -1.94 -6.90
CA CYS A 37 3.30 -0.89 -7.66
C CYS A 37 3.33 0.45 -6.92
N GLN A 38 4.27 1.30 -7.32
CA GLN A 38 4.35 2.68 -6.87
C GLN A 38 3.16 3.48 -7.42
N PHE A 39 2.70 4.48 -6.66
CA PHE A 39 1.71 5.44 -7.12
C PHE A 39 2.26 6.34 -8.25
N SER A 40 1.41 6.70 -9.20
CA SER A 40 1.82 7.39 -10.44
C SER A 40 2.35 8.80 -10.17
N TRP A 41 1.72 9.53 -9.25
CA TRP A 41 2.19 10.83 -8.77
C TRP A 41 3.43 10.70 -7.93
N ASN A 42 3.53 9.70 -7.04
CA ASN A 42 4.76 9.46 -6.26
C ASN A 42 5.97 9.30 -7.22
N LYS A 43 5.80 8.50 -8.29
CA LYS A 43 6.82 8.39 -9.36
C LYS A 43 7.05 9.71 -10.11
N ALA A 44 5.99 10.44 -10.47
CA ALA A 44 6.09 11.72 -11.18
C ALA A 44 6.81 12.82 -10.36
N TYR A 45 6.70 12.79 -9.03
CA TYR A 45 7.43 13.63 -8.09
C TYR A 45 8.83 13.09 -7.73
N SER A 46 9.38 12.19 -8.57
CA SER A 46 10.76 11.71 -8.52
C SER A 46 11.13 10.88 -7.29
N TYR A 47 10.15 10.27 -6.61
CA TYR A 47 10.43 9.22 -5.64
C TYR A 47 10.94 8.00 -6.40
N LYS A 48 12.17 7.56 -6.12
CA LYS A 48 12.77 6.43 -6.84
C LYS A 48 12.58 5.16 -6.05
N ALA A 49 11.84 4.22 -6.61
CA ALA A 49 11.63 2.89 -6.05
C ALA A 49 11.93 1.81 -7.10
N CYS A 50 12.34 0.64 -6.62
CA CYS A 50 12.45 -0.57 -7.43
C CYS A 50 11.06 -0.91 -7.97
N ASP A 51 10.92 -1.00 -9.30
CA ASP A 51 9.63 -1.26 -9.95
C ASP A 51 9.00 -2.60 -9.53
N PHE A 52 9.82 -3.56 -9.09
CA PHE A 52 9.37 -4.85 -8.57
C PHE A 52 9.00 -4.81 -7.08
N CYS A 53 10.00 -4.55 -6.23
CA CYS A 53 9.88 -4.75 -4.78
C CYS A 53 9.60 -3.48 -3.98
N MET A 54 9.42 -2.32 -4.61
CA MET A 54 9.18 -1.05 -3.93
C MET A 54 10.30 -0.57 -3.00
N SER A 55 11.48 -1.22 -3.02
CA SER A 55 12.64 -0.74 -2.25
C SER A 55 13.07 0.64 -2.75
N PRO A 56 13.36 1.60 -1.86
CA PRO A 56 13.92 2.88 -2.26
C PRO A 56 15.24 2.69 -3.02
N LEU A 57 15.44 3.49 -4.05
CA LEU A 57 16.67 3.50 -4.86
C LEU A 57 17.56 4.71 -4.56
N GLU A 58 17.20 5.50 -3.55
CA GLU A 58 17.99 6.61 -3.03
C GLU A 58 18.57 6.19 -1.69
N THR A 59 19.85 6.45 -1.47
CA THR A 59 20.46 6.33 -0.16
C THR A 59 19.75 7.23 0.85
N ALA A 60 19.90 6.97 2.15
CA ALA A 60 19.32 7.79 3.21
C ALA A 60 19.72 9.27 3.07
N GLU A 61 20.96 9.54 2.68
CA GLU A 61 21.47 10.89 2.47
C GLU A 61 20.86 11.57 1.23
N GLU A 62 20.78 10.87 0.10
CA GLU A 62 20.11 11.39 -1.10
C GLU A 62 18.62 11.65 -0.85
N ASN A 63 17.96 10.75 -0.12
CA ASN A 63 16.57 10.91 0.28
C ASN A 63 16.39 12.14 1.19
N ALA A 64 17.26 12.32 2.20
CA ALA A 64 17.23 13.50 3.07
C ALA A 64 17.44 14.81 2.30
N ARG A 65 18.45 14.87 1.41
CA ARG A 65 18.70 16.03 0.55
C ARG A 65 17.48 16.38 -0.32
N ARG A 66 16.89 15.38 -0.97
CA ARG A 66 15.72 15.59 -1.84
C ARG A 66 14.52 16.10 -1.06
N LEU A 67 14.19 15.46 0.07
CA LEU A 67 13.01 15.78 0.87
C LEU A 67 13.14 17.14 1.56
N THR A 68 14.35 17.59 1.88
CA THR A 68 14.60 18.92 2.48
C THR A 68 14.89 20.02 1.46
N GLY A 69 15.26 19.65 0.22
CA GLY A 69 15.80 20.60 -0.77
C GLY A 69 17.20 21.13 -0.43
N ASP A 70 17.91 20.49 0.52
CA ASP A 70 19.20 20.95 1.04
C ASP A 70 20.33 19.97 0.68
N GLU A 71 21.06 20.28 -0.40
CA GLU A 71 22.21 19.51 -0.87
C GLU A 71 23.39 19.46 0.13
N SER A 72 23.41 20.34 1.14
CA SER A 72 24.49 20.39 2.12
C SER A 72 24.41 19.31 3.19
N ILE A 73 23.25 18.64 3.33
CA ILE A 73 23.04 17.59 4.33
C ILE A 73 24.07 16.46 4.16
N LYS A 74 24.67 16.04 5.27
CA LYS A 74 25.57 14.89 5.37
C LYS A 74 25.11 14.01 6.52
N LEU A 75 24.73 12.77 6.23
CA LEU A 75 24.32 11.84 7.27
C LEU A 75 25.54 11.11 7.84
N PRO A 76 25.67 11.00 9.17
CA PRO A 76 26.70 10.17 9.78
C PRO A 76 26.38 8.68 9.59
N ILE A 77 27.37 7.81 9.81
CA ILE A 77 27.20 6.34 9.82
C ILE A 77 26.46 5.81 8.57
N ASN A 78 26.94 6.19 7.38
CA ASN A 78 26.37 5.78 6.10
C ASN A 78 26.27 4.25 5.91
N SER A 79 27.07 3.46 6.64
CA SER A 79 27.02 2.00 6.65
C SER A 79 25.71 1.41 7.16
N LEU A 80 24.87 2.18 7.84
CA LEU A 80 23.52 1.76 8.25
C LEU A 80 22.47 1.91 7.14
N CYS A 81 22.80 2.57 6.03
CA CYS A 81 21.89 2.62 4.89
C CYS A 81 21.88 1.27 4.17
N SER A 82 20.69 0.67 4.02
CA SER A 82 20.50 -0.62 3.35
C SER A 82 20.47 -0.55 1.82
N VAL A 83 20.47 0.66 1.25
CA VAL A 83 20.42 0.86 -0.21
C VAL A 83 21.81 0.69 -0.80
N CYS A 84 21.90 -0.12 -1.85
CA CYS A 84 23.16 -0.47 -2.53
C CYS A 84 23.13 0.00 -3.99
N PRO A 85 23.49 1.26 -4.30
CA PRO A 85 23.43 1.81 -5.65
C PRO A 85 24.19 1.01 -6.72
N ASP A 86 25.31 0.38 -6.33
CA ASP A 86 26.13 -0.45 -7.23
C ASP A 86 25.40 -1.69 -7.77
N GLN A 87 24.33 -2.13 -7.09
CA GLN A 87 23.51 -3.26 -7.53
C GLN A 87 22.33 -2.83 -8.41
N HIS A 88 22.04 -1.52 -8.48
CA HIS A 88 20.90 -1.03 -9.24
C HIS A 88 21.08 -1.31 -10.72
N VAL A 89 20.01 -1.80 -11.34
CA VAL A 89 19.96 -2.06 -12.78
C VAL A 89 18.80 -1.31 -13.39
N LYS A 90 18.88 -1.08 -14.70
CA LYS A 90 17.79 -0.49 -15.47
C LYS A 90 17.41 -1.37 -16.64
N CYS A 91 16.11 -1.45 -16.95
CA CYS A 91 15.66 -2.10 -18.16
C CYS A 91 16.21 -1.36 -19.38
N PHE A 92 16.83 -2.10 -20.31
CA PHE A 92 17.44 -1.51 -21.51
C PHE A 92 16.42 -0.89 -22.47
N GLN A 93 15.17 -1.36 -22.45
CA GLN A 93 14.13 -0.94 -23.41
C GLN A 93 13.36 0.30 -22.92
N CYS A 94 12.85 0.26 -21.69
CA CYS A 94 12.01 1.33 -21.15
C CYS A 94 12.75 2.28 -20.19
N GLY A 95 13.91 1.86 -19.65
CA GLY A 95 14.68 2.63 -18.68
C GLY A 95 14.22 2.50 -17.23
N GLU A 96 13.21 1.65 -16.95
CA GLU A 96 12.70 1.40 -15.60
C GLU A 96 13.78 0.86 -14.67
N MET A 97 13.78 1.27 -13.41
CA MET A 97 14.84 0.99 -12.44
C MET A 97 14.47 -0.16 -11.49
N PHE A 98 15.46 -0.95 -11.13
CA PHE A 98 15.35 -2.08 -10.20
C PHE A 98 16.52 -2.07 -9.22
N CYS A 99 16.29 -2.49 -7.98
CA CYS A 99 17.35 -2.53 -6.97
C CYS A 99 18.41 -3.62 -7.23
N SER A 100 18.09 -4.60 -8.09
CA SER A 100 18.98 -5.71 -8.43
C SER A 100 18.57 -6.39 -9.75
N GLN A 101 19.52 -7.11 -10.35
CA GLN A 101 19.27 -7.98 -11.51
C GLN A 101 18.17 -9.03 -11.23
N ILE A 102 18.13 -9.57 -10.00
CA ILE A 102 17.11 -10.52 -9.57
C ILE A 102 15.71 -9.90 -9.63
N CYS A 103 15.56 -8.63 -9.22
CA CYS A 103 14.28 -7.94 -9.29
C CYS A 103 13.84 -7.66 -10.73
N LEU A 104 14.77 -7.31 -11.62
CA LEU A 104 14.47 -7.15 -13.05
C LEU A 104 14.02 -8.48 -13.67
N GLU A 105 14.70 -9.59 -13.38
CA GLU A 105 14.34 -10.91 -13.89
C GLU A 105 12.96 -11.36 -13.41
N LYS A 106 12.67 -11.22 -12.11
CA LYS A 106 11.34 -11.50 -11.55
C LYS A 106 10.26 -10.62 -12.17
N ALA A 107 10.53 -9.33 -12.34
CA ALA A 107 9.59 -8.43 -12.99
C ALA A 107 9.32 -8.86 -14.44
N ASN A 108 10.34 -9.22 -15.21
CA ASN A 108 10.20 -9.70 -16.59
C ASN A 108 9.37 -10.98 -16.70
N GLU A 109 9.56 -11.93 -15.78
CA GLU A 109 8.77 -13.15 -15.69
C GLU A 109 7.30 -12.87 -15.39
N LEU A 110 7.04 -11.91 -14.50
CA LEU A 110 5.71 -11.69 -13.94
C LEU A 110 4.85 -10.72 -14.76
N TYR A 111 5.37 -9.55 -15.13
CA TYR A 111 4.55 -8.50 -15.74
C TYR A 111 5.31 -7.55 -16.67
N HIS A 112 6.60 -7.32 -16.44
CA HIS A 112 7.35 -6.23 -17.07
C HIS A 112 7.43 -6.41 -18.57
N THR A 113 7.64 -7.62 -19.08
CA THR A 113 7.65 -7.90 -20.52
C THR A 113 6.39 -7.41 -21.24
N TYR A 114 5.24 -7.45 -20.56
CA TYR A 114 3.95 -7.02 -21.10
C TYR A 114 3.74 -5.50 -21.06
N ILE A 115 4.35 -4.82 -20.08
CA ILE A 115 4.17 -3.37 -19.85
C ILE A 115 5.43 -2.54 -20.15
N CYS A 116 6.48 -3.17 -20.68
CA CYS A 116 7.75 -2.54 -21.01
C CYS A 116 7.59 -1.62 -22.22
N ILE A 117 7.41 -0.32 -21.95
CA ILE A 117 7.11 0.67 -22.99
C ILE A 117 8.27 1.67 -23.11
N PRO A 118 8.91 1.80 -24.29
CA PRO A 118 9.98 2.77 -24.49
C PRO A 118 9.54 4.22 -24.19
N PRO A 119 10.40 5.11 -23.68
CA PRO A 119 10.03 6.46 -23.24
C PRO A 119 9.33 7.31 -24.32
N ASN A 120 9.73 7.18 -25.58
CA ASN A 120 9.17 7.96 -26.70
C ASN A 120 7.98 7.29 -27.41
N ASN A 121 7.48 6.15 -26.89
CA ASN A 121 6.33 5.45 -27.48
C ASN A 121 5.01 6.03 -26.95
N LYS A 122 4.06 6.32 -27.85
CA LYS A 122 2.68 6.77 -27.54
C LYS A 122 1.76 5.59 -27.22
N HIS A 123 2.23 4.65 -26.39
CA HIS A 123 1.49 3.44 -26.08
C HIS A 123 0.18 3.79 -25.33
N PRO A 124 -0.95 3.12 -25.59
CA PRO A 124 -2.23 3.43 -24.94
C PRO A 124 -2.17 3.38 -23.39
N PHE A 125 -1.30 2.54 -22.82
CA PHE A 125 -1.04 2.53 -21.38
C PHE A 125 -0.59 3.89 -20.82
N LYS A 126 0.27 4.64 -21.54
CA LYS A 126 0.67 5.98 -21.08
C LYS A 126 -0.49 6.96 -21.09
N ILE A 127 -1.39 6.84 -22.08
CA ILE A 127 -2.59 7.68 -22.16
C ILE A 127 -3.52 7.38 -20.98
N LEU A 128 -3.67 6.10 -20.63
CA LEU A 128 -4.41 5.65 -19.46
C LEU A 128 -3.83 6.22 -18.16
N GLU A 129 -2.51 6.09 -17.95
CA GLU A 129 -1.84 6.60 -16.75
C GLU A 129 -1.92 8.13 -16.63
N GLU A 130 -1.70 8.86 -17.72
CA GLU A 130 -1.85 10.33 -17.72
C GLU A 130 -3.30 10.75 -17.46
N THR A 131 -4.26 10.02 -18.02
CA THR A 131 -5.69 10.30 -17.76
C THR A 131 -6.04 10.02 -16.30
N TRP A 132 -5.52 8.92 -15.73
CA TRP A 132 -5.67 8.59 -14.31
C TRP A 132 -5.15 9.73 -13.41
N LYS A 133 -3.92 10.19 -13.63
CA LYS A 133 -3.33 11.29 -12.86
C LYS A 133 -4.13 12.59 -12.94
N ASN A 134 -4.70 12.90 -14.10
CA ASN A 134 -5.54 14.08 -14.29
C ASN A 134 -6.91 13.97 -13.58
N MET A 135 -7.41 12.74 -13.39
CA MET A 135 -8.66 12.48 -12.65
C MET A 135 -8.43 12.39 -11.14
N HIS A 136 -7.25 11.92 -10.71
CA HIS A 136 -6.91 11.64 -9.31
C HIS A 136 -5.66 12.43 -8.93
N TYR A 137 -5.85 13.66 -8.47
CA TYR A 137 -4.77 14.44 -7.87
C TYR A 137 -4.39 13.85 -6.49
N PRO A 138 -3.13 13.97 -6.03
CA PRO A 138 -2.72 13.42 -4.73
C PRO A 138 -3.57 13.91 -3.54
N PRO A 139 -3.64 13.13 -2.44
CA PRO A 139 -2.98 11.83 -2.24
C PRO A 139 -3.67 10.68 -2.99
N GLU A 140 -2.88 9.80 -3.63
CA GLU A 140 -3.42 8.62 -4.31
C GLU A 140 -3.76 7.52 -3.30
N THR A 141 -5.00 7.04 -3.34
CA THR A 141 -5.48 5.91 -2.52
C THR A 141 -5.64 4.62 -3.33
N CYS A 142 -5.48 4.69 -4.64
CA CYS A 142 -5.62 3.60 -5.59
C CYS A 142 -4.66 3.81 -6.77
N SER A 143 -4.39 2.76 -7.56
CA SER A 143 -3.53 2.85 -8.73
C SER A 143 -4.11 2.10 -9.92
N ILE A 144 -4.28 2.81 -11.05
CA ILE A 144 -4.61 2.16 -12.33
C ILE A 144 -3.52 1.17 -12.78
N ASN A 145 -2.27 1.42 -12.37
CA ASN A 145 -1.14 0.57 -12.71
C ASN A 145 -1.24 -0.82 -12.06
N LEU A 146 -1.89 -0.93 -10.89
CA LEU A 146 -2.19 -2.24 -10.30
C LEU A 146 -3.11 -3.06 -11.21
N LEU A 147 -4.16 -2.46 -11.78
CA LEU A 147 -5.07 -3.17 -12.69
C LEU A 147 -4.31 -3.68 -13.92
N VAL A 148 -3.48 -2.83 -14.51
CA VAL A 148 -2.69 -3.23 -15.69
C VAL A 148 -1.68 -4.32 -15.33
N ARG A 149 -1.03 -4.24 -14.17
CA ARG A 149 -0.13 -5.30 -13.69
C ARG A 149 -0.87 -6.60 -13.39
N ILE A 150 -2.10 -6.57 -12.86
CA ILE A 150 -2.93 -7.78 -12.68
C ILE A 150 -3.17 -8.47 -14.02
N ILE A 151 -3.55 -7.70 -15.05
CA ILE A 151 -3.74 -8.26 -16.39
C ILE A 151 -2.43 -8.83 -16.95
N ALA A 152 -1.32 -8.10 -16.79
CA ALA A 152 -0.01 -8.58 -17.20
C ALA A 152 0.39 -9.89 -16.48
N LEU A 153 0.12 -10.00 -15.19
CA LEU A 153 0.35 -11.21 -14.39
C LEU A 153 -0.46 -12.39 -14.88
N ILE A 154 -1.76 -12.20 -15.16
CA ILE A 154 -2.61 -13.27 -15.70
C ILE A 154 -2.09 -13.72 -17.07
N LYS A 155 -1.68 -12.80 -17.93
CA LYS A 155 -1.16 -13.15 -19.26
C LYS A 155 0.18 -13.88 -19.20
N SER A 156 1.05 -13.50 -18.28
CA SER A 156 2.38 -14.12 -18.12
C SER A 156 2.34 -15.43 -17.32
N SER A 157 1.30 -15.67 -16.51
CA SER A 157 1.23 -16.83 -15.62
C SER A 157 0.99 -18.15 -16.37
N SER A 158 1.76 -19.18 -15.99
CA SER A 158 1.52 -20.56 -16.41
C SER A 158 0.35 -21.23 -15.66
N ASN A 159 -0.09 -20.64 -14.55
CA ASN A 159 -1.21 -21.13 -13.72
C ASN A 159 -2.24 -20.01 -13.51
N LYS A 160 -2.94 -19.66 -14.60
CA LYS A 160 -3.93 -18.58 -14.65
C LYS A 160 -5.10 -18.84 -13.71
N GLU A 161 -5.57 -20.09 -13.65
CA GLU A 161 -6.71 -20.49 -12.81
C GLU A 161 -6.46 -20.21 -11.33
N SER A 162 -5.27 -20.52 -10.81
CA SER A 162 -4.92 -20.23 -9.42
C SER A 162 -4.91 -18.73 -9.12
N LEU A 163 -4.33 -17.92 -10.02
CA LEU A 163 -4.29 -16.46 -9.85
C LEU A 163 -5.70 -15.84 -9.91
N ILE A 164 -6.52 -16.31 -10.85
CA ILE A 164 -7.94 -15.92 -10.96
C ILE A 164 -8.70 -16.30 -9.69
N GLN A 165 -8.47 -17.50 -9.16
CA GLN A 165 -9.10 -17.93 -7.92
C GLN A 165 -8.67 -17.05 -6.74
N ASP A 166 -7.39 -16.67 -6.67
CA ASP A 166 -6.90 -15.74 -5.66
C ASP A 166 -7.57 -14.37 -5.77
N LEU A 167 -7.72 -13.82 -6.97
CA LEU A 167 -8.47 -12.58 -7.23
C LEU A 167 -9.94 -12.69 -6.81
N ASN A 168 -10.60 -13.80 -7.16
CA ASN A 168 -11.99 -14.06 -6.78
C ASN A 168 -12.18 -14.21 -5.27
N ASN A 169 -11.17 -14.71 -4.56
CA ASN A 169 -11.21 -14.80 -3.10
C ASN A 169 -11.30 -13.41 -2.45
N PHE A 170 -10.66 -12.38 -3.02
CA PHE A 170 -10.87 -10.99 -2.58
C PHE A 170 -12.28 -10.47 -2.90
N ALA A 171 -12.87 -10.89 -4.03
CA ALA A 171 -14.21 -10.46 -4.42
C ALA A 171 -15.34 -11.08 -3.57
N SER A 172 -15.11 -12.24 -2.95
CA SER A 172 -16.13 -12.97 -2.18
C SER A 172 -16.70 -12.20 -0.97
N SER A 173 -15.97 -11.20 -0.46
CA SER A 173 -16.44 -10.30 0.60
C SER A 173 -17.31 -9.13 0.09
N LEU A 174 -17.51 -9.01 -1.23
CA LEU A 174 -18.03 -7.80 -1.87
C LEU A 174 -19.41 -7.95 -2.55
N GLN A 175 -20.06 -9.12 -2.52
CA GLN A 175 -21.35 -9.33 -3.20
C GLN A 175 -22.46 -8.35 -2.76
N ASP A 176 -22.37 -7.77 -1.56
CA ASP A 176 -23.28 -6.69 -1.09
C ASP A 176 -22.67 -5.26 -1.15
N ARG A 177 -21.38 -5.11 -1.50
CA ARG A 177 -20.61 -3.85 -1.34
C ARG A 177 -20.10 -3.21 -2.63
N GLN A 178 -20.12 -3.93 -3.76
CA GLN A 178 -19.52 -3.51 -5.04
C GLN A 178 -19.97 -2.14 -5.56
N ASN A 179 -21.23 -1.75 -5.34
CA ASN A 179 -21.76 -0.48 -5.87
C ASN A 179 -21.41 0.76 -5.02
N ARG A 180 -21.07 0.60 -3.73
CA ARG A 180 -20.86 1.75 -2.82
C ARG A 180 -19.41 2.22 -2.78
N VAL A 181 -18.43 1.30 -2.78
CA VAL A 181 -17.01 1.65 -2.68
C VAL A 181 -16.51 2.31 -3.97
N ALA A 182 -16.91 1.78 -5.13
CA ALA A 182 -16.50 2.32 -6.41
C ALA A 182 -16.94 3.79 -6.56
N HIS A 183 -18.21 4.10 -6.23
CA HIS A 183 -18.77 5.45 -6.32
C HIS A 183 -17.99 6.51 -5.53
N LYS A 184 -17.36 6.16 -4.39
CA LYS A 184 -16.56 7.11 -3.61
C LYS A 184 -15.15 7.33 -4.17
N MET A 185 -14.49 6.28 -4.68
CA MET A 185 -13.11 6.42 -5.18
C MET A 185 -12.97 7.42 -6.34
N LEU A 186 -14.03 7.66 -7.13
CA LEU A 186 -13.99 8.59 -8.27
C LEU A 186 -14.99 9.78 -8.15
N GLY A 187 -15.58 10.02 -6.96
CA GLY A 187 -16.43 11.19 -6.67
C GLY A 187 -17.75 11.30 -7.47
N ASP A 188 -18.38 12.49 -7.47
CA ASP A 188 -19.70 12.74 -8.07
C ASP A 188 -19.76 12.53 -9.61
N HIS A 189 -18.61 12.51 -10.27
CA HIS A 189 -18.47 12.24 -11.70
C HIS A 189 -18.11 10.77 -12.02
N PHE A 190 -18.22 9.89 -11.02
CA PHE A 190 -17.75 8.51 -11.04
C PHE A 190 -18.11 7.72 -12.29
N VAL A 191 -19.39 7.74 -12.72
CA VAL A 191 -19.87 6.89 -13.81
C VAL A 191 -19.18 7.23 -15.14
N GLN A 192 -19.04 8.52 -15.44
CA GLN A 192 -18.43 8.98 -16.71
C GLN A 192 -16.91 8.78 -16.73
N GLN A 193 -16.25 9.04 -15.59
CA GLN A 193 -14.82 8.80 -15.45
C GLN A 193 -14.49 7.31 -15.55
N LEU A 194 -15.28 6.45 -14.91
CA LEU A 194 -15.09 5.00 -14.94
C LEU A 194 -15.28 4.42 -16.35
N GLU A 195 -16.28 4.89 -17.10
CA GLU A 195 -16.49 4.48 -18.50
C GLU A 195 -15.31 4.89 -19.38
N SER A 196 -14.82 6.12 -19.20
CA SER A 196 -13.65 6.63 -19.93
C SER A 196 -12.38 5.82 -19.60
N LEU A 197 -12.14 5.54 -18.31
CA LEU A 197 -11.01 4.72 -17.86
C LEU A 197 -11.12 3.28 -18.37
N TYR A 198 -12.32 2.70 -18.40
CA TYR A 198 -12.54 1.36 -18.94
C TYR A 198 -12.15 1.27 -20.42
N LEU A 199 -12.56 2.23 -21.24
CA LEU A 199 -12.21 2.25 -22.67
C LEU A 199 -10.71 2.43 -22.89
N LEU A 200 -10.06 3.30 -22.11
CA LEU A 200 -8.60 3.46 -22.15
C LEU A 200 -7.87 2.21 -21.67
N PHE A 201 -8.38 1.56 -20.64
CA PHE A 201 -7.86 0.30 -20.12
C PHE A 201 -7.94 -0.81 -21.16
N LEU A 202 -9.09 -0.98 -21.83
CA LEU A 202 -9.25 -1.92 -22.94
C LEU A 202 -8.30 -1.65 -24.12
N ASN A 203 -7.93 -0.40 -24.36
CA ASN A 203 -6.94 -0.06 -25.39
C ASN A 203 -5.50 -0.33 -24.92
N ALA A 204 -5.24 -0.22 -23.61
CA ALA A 204 -3.93 -0.48 -23.00
C ALA A 204 -3.61 -1.98 -22.90
N VAL A 205 -4.62 -2.82 -22.72
CA VAL A 205 -4.48 -4.28 -22.66
C VAL A 205 -4.90 -4.88 -24.01
N ASP A 206 -3.91 -5.35 -24.77
CA ASP A 206 -3.95 -5.80 -26.17
C ASP A 206 -5.14 -6.71 -26.61
N ASN A 207 -5.26 -6.97 -27.91
CA ASN A 207 -6.41 -7.56 -28.60
C ASN A 207 -6.66 -9.06 -28.31
N ASP A 208 -5.69 -9.83 -27.82
CA ASP A 208 -5.96 -11.20 -27.37
C ASP A 208 -6.51 -11.20 -25.94
N ARG A 209 -7.82 -11.41 -25.87
CA ARG A 209 -8.68 -11.22 -24.68
C ARG A 209 -9.33 -12.51 -24.21
N THR A 210 -9.07 -13.64 -24.88
CA THR A 210 -9.76 -14.91 -24.63
C THR A 210 -9.64 -15.38 -23.18
N ASP A 211 -8.47 -15.22 -22.56
CA ASP A 211 -8.23 -15.58 -21.16
C ASP A 211 -8.70 -14.53 -20.12
N LEU A 212 -9.22 -13.40 -20.58
CA LEU A 212 -9.49 -12.22 -19.75
C LEU A 212 -10.93 -11.71 -19.84
N GLU A 213 -11.81 -12.43 -20.53
CA GLU A 213 -13.19 -11.99 -20.81
C GLU A 213 -13.96 -11.60 -19.54
N GLN A 214 -13.73 -12.29 -18.42
CA GLN A 214 -14.36 -11.97 -17.13
C GLN A 214 -13.92 -10.62 -16.54
N PHE A 215 -12.74 -10.11 -16.91
CA PHE A 215 -12.18 -8.85 -16.41
C PHE A 215 -12.29 -7.70 -17.41
N LEU A 216 -12.34 -8.01 -18.71
CA LEU A 216 -12.36 -7.03 -19.81
C LEU A 216 -13.78 -6.67 -20.27
N ASN A 217 -14.76 -6.81 -19.38
CA ASN A 217 -16.10 -6.27 -19.54
C ASN A 217 -16.36 -5.20 -18.45
N PRO A 218 -17.41 -4.37 -18.57
CA PRO A 218 -17.64 -3.27 -17.61
C PRO A 218 -17.83 -3.74 -16.15
N GLU A 219 -18.43 -4.91 -15.94
CA GLU A 219 -18.63 -5.48 -14.61
C GLU A 219 -17.31 -6.02 -14.03
N GLY A 220 -16.53 -6.74 -14.85
CA GLY A 220 -15.21 -7.22 -14.49
C GLY A 220 -14.24 -6.09 -14.11
N PHE A 221 -14.25 -5.01 -14.88
CA PHE A 221 -13.44 -3.82 -14.59
C PHE A 221 -13.85 -3.17 -13.26
N ARG A 222 -15.16 -3.00 -13.01
CA ARG A 222 -15.67 -2.51 -11.72
C ARG A 222 -15.28 -3.43 -10.57
N SER A 223 -15.32 -4.75 -10.78
CA SER A 223 -14.93 -5.73 -9.79
C SER A 223 -13.45 -5.61 -9.43
N LEU A 224 -12.54 -5.44 -10.41
CA LEU A 224 -11.12 -5.19 -10.16
C LEU A 224 -10.89 -3.92 -9.34
N PHE A 225 -11.59 -2.84 -9.67
CA PHE A 225 -11.55 -1.60 -8.88
C PHE A 225 -12.03 -1.82 -7.44
N ALA A 226 -13.14 -2.53 -7.25
CA ALA A 226 -13.66 -2.82 -5.93
C ALA A 226 -12.70 -3.71 -5.12
N ILE A 227 -12.07 -4.71 -5.76
CA ILE A 227 -11.05 -5.56 -5.13
C ILE A 227 -9.90 -4.70 -4.63
N ILE A 228 -9.30 -3.86 -5.50
CA ILE A 228 -8.17 -3.02 -5.12
C ILE A 228 -8.58 -2.02 -4.04
N GLY A 229 -9.71 -1.32 -4.22
CA GLY A 229 -10.15 -0.30 -3.28
C GLY A 229 -10.53 -0.79 -1.89
N THR A 230 -10.81 -2.09 -1.73
CA THR A 230 -11.20 -2.67 -0.42
C THR A 230 -10.15 -3.59 0.20
N ASN A 231 -9.15 -4.04 -0.58
CA ASN A 231 -8.17 -5.03 -0.13
C ASN A 231 -6.71 -4.61 -0.34
N ALA A 232 -6.43 -3.55 -1.11
CA ALA A 232 -5.06 -3.13 -1.30
C ALA A 232 -4.48 -2.55 -0.01
N GLN A 233 -3.29 -3.01 0.35
CA GLN A 233 -2.52 -2.49 1.47
C GLN A 233 -1.57 -1.42 0.95
N GLY A 234 -1.59 -0.25 1.58
CA GLY A 234 -0.61 0.81 1.35
C GLY A 234 0.80 0.34 1.72
N ILE A 235 1.77 0.69 0.89
CA ILE A 235 3.19 0.37 1.06
C ILE A 235 3.92 1.71 1.11
N GLY A 236 4.55 2.00 2.25
CA GLY A 236 5.42 3.16 2.42
C GLY A 236 6.85 2.70 2.70
N THR A 237 7.81 3.16 1.90
CA THR A 237 9.23 2.86 2.09
C THR A 237 10.05 4.15 2.14
N SER A 238 11.03 4.21 3.03
CA SER A 238 11.89 5.37 3.21
C SER A 238 13.27 4.93 3.68
N SER A 239 14.30 5.26 2.90
CA SER A 239 15.69 4.98 3.27
C SER A 239 16.16 5.84 4.43
N PHE A 240 15.67 7.08 4.56
CA PHE A 240 15.95 7.93 5.71
C PHE A 240 15.29 7.38 6.99
N ALA A 241 14.00 7.07 6.97
CA ALA A 241 13.31 6.54 8.17
C ALA A 241 13.91 5.20 8.63
N THR A 242 14.31 4.34 7.69
CA THR A 242 15.00 3.08 8.02
C THR A 242 16.37 3.33 8.65
N TRP A 243 17.11 4.34 8.16
CA TRP A 243 18.38 4.75 8.73
C TRP A 243 18.21 5.32 10.14
N VAL A 244 17.20 6.18 10.38
CA VAL A 244 16.87 6.71 11.71
C VAL A 244 16.60 5.57 12.69
N LYS A 245 15.74 4.62 12.33
CA LYS A 245 15.48 3.44 13.18
C LYS A 245 16.75 2.63 13.48
N SER A 246 17.61 2.46 12.48
CA SER A 246 18.88 1.72 12.65
C SER A 246 19.86 2.46 13.58
N VAL A 247 19.79 3.79 13.59
CA VAL A 247 20.56 4.66 14.47
C VAL A 247 20.04 4.58 15.91
N GLU A 248 18.72 4.62 16.12
CA GLU A 248 18.09 4.49 17.45
C GLU A 248 18.41 3.15 18.12
N GLU A 249 18.65 2.10 17.34
CA GLU A 249 19.08 0.78 17.83
C GLU A 249 20.58 0.75 18.22
N LEU A 250 21.36 1.79 17.93
CA LEU A 250 22.74 1.90 18.39
C LEU A 250 22.79 2.38 19.85
N HIS A 251 23.51 1.65 20.70
CA HIS A 251 23.83 2.10 22.06
C HIS A 251 25.03 3.07 22.05
N LEU A 252 24.81 4.29 21.53
CA LEU A 252 25.80 5.36 21.52
C LEU A 252 26.00 6.00 22.90
N ALA A 253 27.07 6.78 23.08
CA ALA A 253 27.25 7.58 24.29
C ALA A 253 26.21 8.72 24.35
N ASP A 254 25.71 9.04 25.56
CA ASP A 254 24.61 10.00 25.76
C ASP A 254 24.74 11.30 24.94
N LYS A 255 25.94 11.92 24.96
CA LYS A 255 26.19 13.16 24.23
C LYS A 255 26.13 13.00 22.70
N GLU A 256 26.67 11.90 22.18
CA GLU A 256 26.64 11.61 20.75
C GLU A 256 25.20 11.31 20.29
N ASN A 257 24.42 10.67 21.17
CA ASN A 257 23.00 10.41 20.92
C ASN A 257 22.20 11.72 20.87
N GLU A 258 22.37 12.61 21.86
CA GLU A 258 21.69 13.93 21.89
C GLU A 258 22.01 14.79 20.67
N GLU A 259 23.28 14.81 20.22
CA GLU A 259 23.68 15.55 19.01
C GLU A 259 23.04 14.96 17.73
N LEU A 260 22.89 13.65 17.67
CA LEU A 260 22.31 12.93 16.54
C LEU A 260 20.78 13.05 16.49
N ASP A 261 20.11 12.89 17.62
CA ASP A 261 18.66 13.08 17.76
C ASP A 261 18.28 14.50 17.31
N LYS A 262 19.02 15.51 17.77
CA LYS A 262 18.82 16.89 17.34
C LYS A 262 19.00 17.09 15.84
N MET A 263 20.01 16.46 15.23
CA MET A 263 20.19 16.51 13.77
C MET A 263 18.99 15.89 13.04
N ILE A 264 18.50 14.74 13.53
CA ILE A 264 17.37 14.03 12.93
C ILE A 264 16.10 14.90 12.99
N ASP A 265 15.83 15.51 14.15
CA ASP A 265 14.71 16.43 14.33
C ASP A 265 14.80 17.64 13.38
N GLU A 266 15.97 18.29 13.29
CA GLU A 266 16.19 19.41 12.36
C GLU A 266 15.98 19.00 10.89
N ILE A 267 16.32 17.76 10.52
CA ILE A 267 16.07 17.23 9.17
C ILE A 267 14.57 17.02 8.95
N TYR A 268 13.85 16.40 9.89
CA TYR A 268 12.39 16.22 9.76
C TYR A 268 11.64 17.55 9.71
N GLU A 269 12.02 18.55 10.50
CA GLU A 269 11.45 19.90 10.42
C GLU A 269 11.64 20.52 9.03
N LYS A 270 12.83 20.38 8.44
CA LYS A 270 13.08 20.82 7.06
C LYS A 270 12.27 20.04 6.02
N MET A 271 12.09 18.74 6.22
CA MET A 271 11.26 17.93 5.34
C MET A 271 9.80 18.37 5.40
N ASP A 272 9.24 18.57 6.59
CA ASP A 272 7.87 19.04 6.78
C ASP A 272 7.65 20.39 6.07
N GLY A 273 8.60 21.32 6.21
CA GLY A 273 8.54 22.61 5.53
C GLY A 273 8.65 22.57 4.00
N ASN A 274 9.15 21.48 3.41
CA ASN A 274 9.40 21.38 1.95
C ASN A 274 8.45 20.41 1.23
N VAL A 275 8.15 19.25 1.82
CA VAL A 275 7.31 18.19 1.24
C VAL A 275 6.09 17.84 2.11
N GLY A 276 5.97 18.40 3.32
CA GLY A 276 4.89 18.08 4.26
C GLY A 276 4.82 16.58 4.56
N MET A 277 3.63 16.00 4.46
CA MET A 277 3.36 14.60 4.79
C MET A 277 3.91 13.59 3.76
N PHE A 278 4.39 14.03 2.60
CA PHE A 278 4.83 13.15 1.52
C PHE A 278 6.28 12.68 1.73
N LEU A 279 6.56 11.96 2.83
CA LEU A 279 7.94 11.55 3.17
C LEU A 279 8.39 10.25 2.48
N ASN A 280 7.43 9.42 2.05
CA ASN A 280 7.70 8.04 1.64
C ASN A 280 7.69 7.84 0.12
N CYS A 281 8.39 6.81 -0.33
CA CYS A 281 8.03 6.15 -1.59
C CYS A 281 6.73 5.37 -1.33
N GLU A 282 5.66 5.77 -1.98
CA GLU A 282 4.32 5.26 -1.71
C GLU A 282 3.77 4.44 -2.88
N GLY A 283 3.07 3.39 -2.53
CA GLY A 283 2.38 2.53 -3.46
C GLY A 283 1.38 1.65 -2.74
N SER A 284 0.88 0.63 -3.43
CA SER A 284 0.02 -0.36 -2.81
C SER A 284 0.21 -1.73 -3.42
N GLY A 285 -0.28 -2.76 -2.72
CA GLY A 285 -0.26 -4.14 -3.20
C GLY A 285 -1.39 -4.99 -2.65
N LEU A 286 -1.67 -6.11 -3.33
CA LEU A 286 -2.66 -7.10 -2.91
C LEU A 286 -1.98 -8.27 -2.22
N TYR A 287 -2.38 -8.51 -0.97
CA TYR A 287 -1.82 -9.54 -0.09
C TYR A 287 -2.93 -10.52 0.27
N LYS A 288 -2.74 -11.81 -0.02
CA LYS A 288 -3.78 -12.83 0.07
C LYS A 288 -4.21 -13.09 1.51
N LEU A 289 -3.26 -13.12 2.43
CA LEU A 289 -3.52 -13.39 3.84
C LEU A 289 -3.85 -12.11 4.59
N GLN A 290 -3.08 -11.03 4.39
CA GLN A 290 -3.35 -9.76 5.06
C GLN A 290 -4.76 -9.24 4.78
N SER A 291 -5.31 -9.43 3.57
CA SER A 291 -6.69 -8.99 3.27
C SER A 291 -7.79 -9.76 4.01
N THR A 292 -7.44 -10.79 4.79
CA THR A 292 -8.39 -11.54 5.62
C THR A 292 -8.43 -11.08 7.07
N ILE A 293 -7.56 -10.15 7.45
CA ILE A 293 -7.45 -9.62 8.81
C ILE A 293 -8.47 -8.51 8.97
N ASN A 294 -9.37 -8.64 9.95
CA ASN A 294 -10.41 -7.65 10.16
C ASN A 294 -9.93 -6.44 10.97
N HIS A 295 -10.74 -5.39 10.91
CA HIS A 295 -10.54 -4.19 11.70
C HIS A 295 -10.92 -4.36 13.18
N SER A 296 -10.13 -3.74 14.06
CA SER A 296 -10.53 -3.36 15.42
C SER A 296 -9.99 -1.96 15.75
N CYS A 297 -10.76 -1.13 16.46
CA CYS A 297 -10.23 0.13 17.01
C CYS A 297 -9.33 -0.08 18.26
N CYS A 298 -9.24 -1.33 18.74
CA CYS A 298 -8.23 -1.83 19.66
C CYS A 298 -7.55 -3.03 18.97
N PRO A 299 -6.66 -2.79 18.00
CA PRO A 299 -5.97 -3.87 17.31
C PRO A 299 -5.05 -4.61 18.28
N ASN A 300 -4.78 -5.87 17.98
CA ASN A 300 -3.79 -6.71 18.68
C ASN A 300 -2.59 -7.06 17.77
N ALA A 301 -2.64 -6.67 16.49
CA ALA A 301 -1.53 -6.76 15.55
C ALA A 301 -1.41 -5.50 14.69
N GLN A 302 -0.25 -5.33 14.07
CA GLN A 302 0.05 -4.25 13.14
C GLN A 302 0.79 -4.77 11.90
N VAL A 303 0.57 -4.08 10.78
CA VAL A 303 1.30 -4.31 9.53
C VAL A 303 2.57 -3.45 9.53
N THR A 304 3.71 -4.07 9.23
CA THR A 304 5.01 -3.40 9.13
C THR A 304 5.75 -3.80 7.84
N PHE A 305 6.71 -2.97 7.43
CA PHE A 305 7.59 -3.23 6.28
C PHE A 305 9.07 -3.17 6.70
N PRO A 306 9.53 -4.07 7.58
CA PRO A 306 10.85 -3.97 8.22
C PRO A 306 12.01 -4.13 7.23
N PHE A 307 11.75 -4.68 6.04
CA PHE A 307 12.75 -4.86 4.99
C PHE A 307 12.84 -3.67 4.02
N ASN A 308 12.14 -2.56 4.32
CA ASN A 308 12.07 -1.35 3.49
C ASN A 308 11.73 -1.67 2.02
N ASN A 309 10.74 -2.54 1.83
CA ASN A 309 10.27 -3.04 0.53
C ASN A 309 8.80 -3.51 0.66
N HIS A 310 8.23 -4.07 -0.40
CA HIS A 310 6.85 -4.57 -0.43
C HIS A 310 6.60 -5.85 0.39
N LYS A 311 7.58 -6.36 1.14
CA LYS A 311 7.39 -7.55 1.97
C LYS A 311 6.80 -7.13 3.30
N LEU A 312 5.57 -7.54 3.52
CA LEU A 312 4.80 -7.27 4.73
C LEU A 312 5.22 -8.22 5.85
N VAL A 313 5.26 -7.70 7.07
CA VAL A 313 5.33 -8.48 8.31
C VAL A 313 4.16 -8.08 9.20
N LEU A 314 3.34 -9.06 9.57
CA LEU A 314 2.32 -8.87 10.59
C LEU A 314 2.93 -9.16 11.95
N GLN A 315 2.95 -8.18 12.83
CA GLN A 315 3.54 -8.26 14.17
C GLN A 315 2.46 -8.07 15.24
N ALA A 316 2.51 -8.86 16.31
CA ALA A 316 1.64 -8.67 17.46
C ALA A 316 2.06 -7.41 18.25
N ILE A 317 1.08 -6.57 18.65
CA ILE A 317 1.32 -5.38 19.49
C ILE A 317 0.80 -5.55 20.92
N THR A 318 0.15 -6.68 21.20
CA THR A 318 -0.19 -7.17 22.53
C THR A 318 -0.03 -8.69 22.55
N ASP A 319 -0.03 -9.32 23.72
CA ASP A 319 -0.21 -10.77 23.80
C ASP A 319 -1.54 -11.18 23.14
N ILE A 320 -1.52 -12.24 22.33
CA ILE A 320 -2.69 -12.81 21.63
C ILE A 320 -2.84 -14.27 22.07
N ASN A 321 -4.01 -14.63 22.57
CA ASN A 321 -4.26 -15.99 23.04
C ASN A 321 -4.61 -16.93 21.87
N GLU A 322 -4.34 -18.23 22.05
CA GLU A 322 -4.83 -19.26 21.12
C GLU A 322 -6.35 -19.14 20.91
N GLY A 323 -6.76 -19.12 19.64
CA GLY A 323 -8.16 -19.00 19.25
C GLY A 323 -8.72 -17.57 19.28
N GLU A 324 -7.93 -16.56 19.65
CA GLU A 324 -8.29 -15.15 19.57
C GLU A 324 -8.24 -14.64 18.11
N GLU A 325 -9.15 -13.73 17.74
CA GLU A 325 -9.15 -13.09 16.41
C GLU A 325 -7.99 -12.09 16.33
N ILE A 326 -7.20 -12.17 15.27
CA ILE A 326 -6.13 -11.22 14.98
C ILE A 326 -6.74 -10.07 14.20
N CYS A 327 -6.60 -8.85 14.72
CA CYS A 327 -7.17 -7.63 14.14
C CYS A 327 -6.12 -6.53 14.00
N ILE A 328 -6.22 -5.76 12.91
CA ILE A 328 -5.42 -4.56 12.65
C ILE A 328 -6.31 -3.31 12.68
N SER A 329 -5.71 -2.11 12.69
CA SER A 329 -6.46 -0.88 12.41
C SER A 329 -6.52 -0.64 10.90
N TYR A 330 -7.66 -0.17 10.42
CA TYR A 330 -7.86 0.33 9.04
C TYR A 330 -7.83 1.86 8.99
N LEU A 331 -7.63 2.47 10.16
CA LEU A 331 -7.56 3.90 10.40
C LEU A 331 -6.11 4.24 10.72
N ASP A 332 -5.65 5.40 10.25
CA ASP A 332 -4.41 5.99 10.73
C ASP A 332 -4.50 6.33 12.23
N GLU A 333 -3.36 6.69 12.82
CA GLU A 333 -3.26 6.96 14.26
C GLU A 333 -4.14 8.13 14.71
N CYS A 334 -4.27 9.18 13.89
CA CYS A 334 -5.11 10.33 14.20
C CYS A 334 -6.58 9.90 14.27
N ALA A 335 -7.08 9.29 13.20
CA ALA A 335 -8.45 8.80 13.10
C ALA A 335 -8.75 7.74 14.17
N LEU A 336 -7.80 6.85 14.50
CA LEU A 336 -7.97 5.84 15.54
C LEU A 336 -8.18 6.44 16.94
N ASN A 337 -7.62 7.63 17.17
CA ASN A 337 -7.73 8.40 18.41
C ASN A 337 -8.91 9.38 18.43
N SER A 338 -9.53 9.66 17.27
CA SER A 338 -10.76 10.46 17.17
C SER A 338 -11.98 9.82 17.83
N SER A 339 -13.09 10.58 17.88
CA SER A 339 -14.35 10.14 18.49
C SER A 339 -14.90 8.86 17.85
N ARG A 340 -15.75 8.12 18.58
CA ARG A 340 -16.44 6.94 18.03
C ARG A 340 -17.19 7.30 16.74
N HIS A 341 -17.83 8.47 16.70
CA HIS A 341 -18.56 8.95 15.54
C HIS A 341 -17.66 9.06 14.31
N THR A 342 -16.53 9.78 14.42
CA THR A 342 -15.57 9.95 13.32
C THR A 342 -15.04 8.59 12.83
N ARG A 343 -14.65 7.69 13.74
CA ARG A 343 -14.19 6.35 13.37
C ARG A 343 -15.25 5.55 12.61
N GLN A 344 -16.49 5.53 13.11
CA GLN A 344 -17.58 4.81 12.45
C GLN A 344 -17.93 5.42 11.09
N LYS A 345 -17.88 6.75 10.97
CA LYS A 345 -18.09 7.45 9.70
C LYS A 345 -17.06 7.00 8.67
N ILE A 346 -15.76 7.09 8.98
CA ILE A 346 -14.68 6.66 8.09
C ILE A 346 -14.82 5.18 7.71
N LEU A 347 -15.08 4.29 8.68
CA LEU A 347 -15.21 2.85 8.42
C LEU A 347 -16.44 2.51 7.58
N SER A 348 -17.58 3.13 7.87
CA SER A 348 -18.83 2.95 7.11
C SER A 348 -18.68 3.46 5.68
N GLU A 349 -17.99 4.59 5.50
CA GLU A 349 -17.79 5.22 4.21
C GLU A 349 -16.79 4.48 3.32
N ASN A 350 -15.65 4.06 3.87
CA ASN A 350 -14.56 3.48 3.08
C ASN A 350 -14.63 1.94 3.00
N TYR A 351 -15.15 1.29 4.03
CA TYR A 351 -15.13 -0.17 4.16
C TYR A 351 -16.54 -0.77 4.27
N VAL A 352 -17.59 0.05 4.38
CA VAL A 352 -19.01 -0.36 4.35
C VAL A 352 -19.36 -1.34 5.48
N PHE A 353 -18.87 -1.08 6.69
CA PHE A 353 -19.26 -1.82 7.89
C PHE A 353 -19.33 -0.90 9.13
N ILE A 354 -19.98 -1.39 10.19
CA ILE A 354 -20.01 -0.75 11.50
C ILE A 354 -19.12 -1.55 12.45
N CYS A 355 -18.16 -0.88 13.09
CA CYS A 355 -17.26 -1.52 14.04
C CYS A 355 -17.98 -1.79 15.36
N THR A 356 -17.91 -3.02 15.85
CA THR A 356 -18.45 -3.44 17.15
C THR A 356 -17.33 -3.96 18.06
N CYS A 357 -16.13 -3.40 17.95
CA CYS A 357 -15.04 -3.75 18.87
C CYS A 357 -15.31 -3.19 20.28
N SER A 358 -14.57 -3.69 21.27
CA SER A 358 -14.69 -3.28 22.67
C SER A 358 -14.65 -1.76 22.87
N LYS A 359 -13.73 -1.05 22.20
CA LYS A 359 -13.65 0.44 22.24
C LYS A 359 -14.93 1.10 21.75
N CYS A 360 -15.49 0.62 20.63
CA CYS A 360 -16.71 1.17 20.05
C CYS A 360 -17.96 0.85 20.88
N GLU A 361 -17.99 -0.29 21.58
CA GLU A 361 -19.08 -0.66 22.48
C GLU A 361 -19.05 0.17 23.77
N GLN A 362 -17.87 0.36 24.36
CA GLN A 362 -17.68 1.18 25.56
C GLN A 362 -18.07 2.65 25.31
N GLN A 363 -17.83 3.16 24.11
CA GLN A 363 -18.14 4.54 23.69
C GLN A 363 -19.53 4.69 23.07
N ALA A 364 -20.41 3.68 23.12
CA ALA A 364 -21.70 3.73 22.44
C ALA A 364 -22.66 4.80 22.99
N GLY A 365 -22.45 5.28 24.22
CA GLY A 365 -23.20 6.37 24.84
C GLY A 365 -22.58 7.75 24.69
N ASP A 366 -21.40 7.86 24.06
CA ASP A 366 -20.73 9.14 23.86
C ASP A 366 -21.51 9.98 22.83
N PRO A 367 -21.54 11.31 22.98
CA PRO A 367 -22.22 12.17 22.03
C PRO A 367 -21.54 12.12 20.66
N ASP A 368 -22.34 12.17 19.60
CA ASP A 368 -21.88 12.22 18.21
C ASP A 368 -21.30 13.62 17.89
N ILE A 369 -20.08 13.87 18.34
CA ILE A 369 -19.35 15.12 18.12
C ILE A 369 -18.14 14.82 17.23
N THR A 370 -18.00 15.60 16.16
CA THR A 370 -16.76 15.74 15.39
C THR A 370 -15.95 16.86 16.03
N SER A 371 -14.64 16.67 16.24
CA SER A 371 -13.75 17.77 16.62
C SER A 371 -13.90 18.92 15.62
N GLU A 372 -13.93 20.16 16.11
CA GLU A 372 -14.23 21.37 15.32
C GLU A 372 -13.21 21.64 14.19
N ASP A 373 -12.13 20.87 14.09
CA ASP A 373 -11.07 21.02 13.08
C ASP A 373 -11.36 20.31 11.73
N GLU A 374 -12.47 19.58 11.57
CA GLU A 374 -12.79 18.83 10.34
C GLU A 374 -13.85 19.49 9.43
N SER A 375 -14.19 20.77 9.64
CA SER A 375 -15.31 21.42 8.93
C SER A 375 -14.97 22.13 7.61
N ASP A 376 -13.74 22.02 7.09
CA ASP A 376 -13.30 22.81 5.92
C ASP A 376 -12.73 21.96 4.78
N GLU A 377 -13.45 20.95 4.27
CA GLU A 377 -13.28 20.48 2.89
C GLU A 377 -14.63 20.07 2.28
N SER A 378 -15.21 21.00 1.49
CA SER A 378 -16.42 20.82 0.69
C SER A 378 -16.10 20.88 -0.80
#